data_AF-A0A852UIP2-F1
#
_entry.id   AF-A0A852UIP2-F1
#
_cell.length_a   1.000
_cell.length_b   1.000
_cell.length_c   1.000
_cell.angle_alpha   90.00
_cell.angle_beta   90.00
_cell.angle_gamma   90.00
#
_symmetry.space_group_name_H-M   'P 1'
#
loop_
_entity.id
_entity.type
_entity.pdbx_description
1 polymer ?
#
loop_
_entity_poly.entity_id
_entity_poly.type
_entity_poly.pdbx_seq_one_letter_code
_entity_poly.pdbx_strand_id
1 'polypeptide(L)' 'MNKNKLNMIIAIIVSVTILTIGSVLIIQMGKNHQTNTLIIEKCFDKFDKEGTVMVEKKNFWSLVTCEK' A
#
# COMPACT_ATOMS: atom_id res chain seq x y z
N MET A 1 -4.41 -31.51 -25.95
CA MET A 1 -3.78 -30.21 -26.34
C MET A 1 -2.27 -30.39 -26.36
N ASN A 2 -1.55 -29.80 -27.33
CA ASN A 2 -0.08 -29.91 -27.40
C ASN A 2 0.55 -29.31 -26.12
N LYS A 3 1.53 -30.01 -25.54
CA LYS A 3 2.22 -29.62 -24.30
C LYS A 3 2.84 -28.22 -24.40
N ASN A 4 3.38 -27.85 -25.56
CA ASN A 4 3.91 -26.49 -25.80
C ASN A 4 2.80 -25.43 -25.75
N LYS A 5 1.62 -25.74 -26.30
CA LYS A 5 0.46 -24.84 -26.30
C LYS A 5 -0.10 -24.66 -24.89
N LEU A 6 -0.11 -25.72 -24.08
CA LEU A 6 -0.51 -25.66 -22.68
C LEU A 6 0.47 -24.81 -21.85
N ASN A 7 1.79 -25.01 -22.01
CA ASN A 7 2.80 -24.23 -21.30
C ASN A 7 2.72 -22.73 -21.64
N MET A 8 2.46 -22.40 -22.90
CA MET A 8 2.28 -21.01 -23.34
C MET A 8 1.07 -20.36 -22.65
N ILE A 9 -0.07 -21.06 -22.57
CA ILE A 9 -1.27 -20.57 -21.88
C ILE A 9 -0.99 -20.35 -20.39
N ILE A 10 -0.31 -21.30 -19.74
CA ILE A 10 0.06 -21.16 -18.32
C ILE A 10 0.97 -19.95 -18.12
N ALA A 11 1.97 -19.73 -18.97
CA ALA A 11 2.87 -18.58 -18.88
C ALA A 11 2.11 -17.25 -19.02
N ILE A 12 1.14 -17.17 -19.92
CA ILE A 12 0.28 -15.99 -20.09
C ILE A 12 -0.54 -15.75 -18.83
N ILE A 13 -1.21 -16.79 -18.31
CA ILE A 13 -2.04 -16.68 -17.10
C ILE A 13 -1.19 -16.22 -15.90
N VAL A 14 -0.01 -16.80 -15.71
CA VAL A 14 0.91 -16.42 -14.63
C VAL A 14 1.34 -14.96 -14.78
N SER A 15 1.71 -14.54 -16.00
CA SER A 15 2.13 -13.16 -16.26
C SER A 15 1.01 -12.16 -15.98
N VAL A 16 -0.21 -12.44 -16.45
CA VAL A 16 -1.38 -11.59 -16.20
C VAL A 16 -1.69 -11.54 -14.70
N THR A 17 -1.60 -12.66 -13.99
CA THR A 17 -1.84 -12.73 -12.54
C THR A 17 -0.82 -11.89 -11.76
N ILE A 18 0.46 -11.93 -12.14
CA ILE A 18 1.50 -11.12 -11.49
C ILE A 18 1.24 -9.63 -11.74
N LEU A 19 0.91 -9.25 -12.97
CA LEU A 19 0.62 -7.86 -13.34
C LEU A 19 -0.59 -7.30 -12.59
N THR A 20 -1.66 -8.08 -12.45
CA THR A 20 -2.87 -7.63 -11.74
C THR A 20 -2.61 -7.45 -10.26
N ILE A 21 -1.95 -8.41 -9.60
CA ILE A 21 -1.58 -8.30 -8.18
C ILE A 21 -0.69 -7.08 -7.96
N GLY A 22 0.37 -6.91 -8.77
CA GLY A 22 1.28 -5.77 -8.68
C GLY A 22 0.57 -4.42 -8.84
N SER A 23 -0.36 -4.33 -9.80
CA SER A 23 -1.13 -3.10 -10.03
C SER A 23 -2.02 -2.74 -8.84
N VAL A 24 -2.71 -3.72 -8.25
CA VAL A 24 -3.56 -3.51 -7.06
C VAL A 24 -2.72 -3.00 -5.88
N LEU A 25 -1.55 -3.59 -5.68
CA LEU A 25 -0.61 -3.19 -4.63
C LEU A 25 -0.14 -1.74 -4.82
N ILE A 26 0.25 -1.34 -6.03
CA ILE A 26 0.68 0.04 -6.31
C ILE A 26 -0.46 1.05 -6.05
N ILE A 27 -1.68 0.73 -6.45
CA ILE A 27 -2.85 1.60 -6.22
C ILE A 27 -3.12 1.76 -4.73
N GLN A 28 -3.08 0.67 -3.96
CA GLN A 28 -3.26 0.73 -2.51
C GLN A 28 -2.16 1.54 -1.82
N MET A 29 -0.90 1.44 -2.26
CA MET A 29 0.19 2.28 -1.76
C MET A 29 -0.08 3.77 -1.98
N GLY A 30 -0.48 4.15 -3.20
CA GLY A 30 -0.77 5.55 -3.53
C GLY A 30 -1.87 6.11 -2.64
N LYS A 31 -2.96 5.35 -2.47
CA LYS A 31 -4.06 5.73 -1.57
C LYS A 31 -3.60 5.86 -0.12
N ASN A 32 -2.87 4.86 0.38
CA ASN A 32 -2.36 4.88 1.75
C ASN A 32 -1.38 6.04 1.97
N HIS A 33 -0.54 6.38 1.00
CA HIS A 33 0.37 7.52 1.10
C HIS A 33 -0.41 8.83 1.24
N GLN A 34 -1.42 9.05 0.37
CA GLN A 34 -2.27 10.24 0.45
C GLN A 34 -3.02 10.32 1.78
N THR A 35 -3.61 9.21 2.24
CA THR A 35 -4.31 9.16 3.53
C THR A 35 -3.35 9.38 4.71
N ASN A 36 -2.15 8.80 4.67
CA ASN A 36 -1.17 8.96 5.75
C ASN A 36 -0.68 10.40 5.86
N THR A 37 -0.46 11.09 4.74
CA THR A 37 -0.12 12.53 4.75
C THR A 37 -1.19 13.34 5.49
N LEU A 38 -2.48 13.08 5.19
CA LEU A 38 -3.59 13.75 5.88
C LEU A 38 -3.69 13.40 7.36
N ILE A 39 -3.36 12.16 7.75
CA ILE A 39 -3.35 11.76 9.17
C ILE A 39 -2.22 12.48 9.91
N ILE A 40 -1.04 12.56 9.31
CA ILE A 40 0.12 13.24 9.90
C ILE A 40 -0.17 14.74 10.05
N GLU A 41 -0.73 15.39 9.02
CA GLU A 41 -1.11 16.81 9.08
C GLU A 41 -2.10 17.07 10.22
N LYS A 42 -3.19 16.29 10.29
CA LYS A 42 -4.16 16.36 11.39
C LYS A 42 -3.59 16.04 12.76
N CYS A 43 -2.54 15.24 12.79
CA CYS A 43 -1.87 14.90 14.03
C CYS A 43 -1.14 16.11 14.58
N PHE A 44 -0.36 16.82 13.75
CA PHE A 44 0.30 18.06 14.17
C PHE A 44 -0.68 19.20 14.46
N ASP A 45 -1.75 19.35 13.68
CA ASP A 45 -2.76 20.40 13.89
C ASP A 45 -3.51 20.29 15.23
N LYS A 46 -3.64 19.07 15.79
CA LYS A 46 -4.40 18.84 17.03
C LYS A 46 -3.63 19.16 18.30
N PHE A 47 -2.34 19.46 18.23
CA PHE A 47 -1.53 19.72 19.42
C PHE A 47 -1.19 21.21 19.51
N ASP A 48 -2.01 21.96 20.26
CA ASP A 48 -1.83 23.39 20.58
C ASP A 48 -0.56 23.72 21.39
N LYS A 49 0.26 22.73 21.73
CA LYS A 49 1.49 22.89 22.51
C LYS A 49 2.63 22.17 21.81
N GLU A 50 3.77 22.85 21.70
CA GLU A 50 5.01 22.25 21.23
C GLU A 50 5.30 20.96 22.01
N GLY A 51 5.46 19.85 21.29
CA GLY A 51 5.60 18.53 21.87
C GLY A 51 6.02 17.52 20.80
N THR A 52 6.52 16.37 21.25
CA THR A 52 6.85 15.27 20.35
C THR A 52 5.60 14.40 20.17
N VAL A 53 5.29 14.04 18.94
CA VAL A 53 4.23 13.08 18.60
C VAL A 53 4.86 11.86 17.95
N MET A 54 4.38 10.67 18.30
CA MET A 54 4.89 9.44 17.71
C MET A 54 3.97 8.99 16.59
N VAL A 55 4.51 8.98 15.36
CA VAL A 55 3.81 8.45 14.18
C VAL A 55 4.23 6.99 14.03
N GLU A 56 3.32 6.07 14.35
CA GLU A 56 3.55 4.64 14.19
C GLU A 56 2.97 4.09 12.90
N LYS A 57 3.63 3.08 12.35
CA LYS A 57 3.15 2.29 11.23
C LYS A 57 3.35 0.82 11.53
N LYS A 58 2.25 0.10 11.76
CA LYS A 58 2.29 -1.31 12.17
C LYS A 58 2.86 -2.24 11.09
N ASN A 59 2.42 -2.07 9.84
CA ASN A 59 2.85 -2.88 8.71
C ASN A 59 3.04 -2.03 7.46
N PHE A 60 3.74 -2.54 6.45
CA PHE A 60 4.02 -1.80 5.21
C PHE A 60 2.75 -1.28 4.49
N TRP A 61 1.66 -2.02 4.63
CA TRP A 61 0.34 -1.71 4.07
C TRP A 61 -0.62 -1.01 5.03
N SER A 62 -0.24 -0.79 6.29
CA SER A 62 -1.12 -0.13 7.25
C SER A 62 -1.10 1.38 7.07
N LEU A 63 -2.21 2.01 7.44
CA LEU A 63 -2.23 3.44 7.69
C LEU A 63 -1.35 3.77 8.90
N VAL A 64 -0.88 5.02 8.96
CA VAL A 64 -0.19 5.53 10.14
C VAL A 64 -1.19 5.84 11.25
N THR A 65 -0.76 5.64 12.49
CA THR A 65 -1.48 6.07 13.69
C THR A 65 -0.65 7.08 14.42
N CYS A 66 -1.34 7.99 15.13
CA CYS A 66 -0.70 9.00 15.93
C CYS A 66 -1.02 8.80 17.39
N GLU A 67 0.03 8.68 18.19
CA GLU A 67 -0.02 8.59 19.64
C GLU A 67 0.81 9.73 20.25
N LYS A 68 0.43 10.16 21.45
CA LYS A 68 1.09 11.22 22.20
C LYS A 68 1.88 10.62 23.35
#